data_AF-A0AAU9VJC7-F1
#
_entry.id   AF-A0AAU9VJC7-F1
#
_cell.length_a   1.000
_cell.length_b   1.000
_cell.length_c   1.000
_cell.angle_alpha   90.00
_cell.angle_beta   90.00
_cell.angle_gamma   90.00
#
_symmetry.space_group_name_H-M   'P 1'
#
loop_
_entity.id
_entity.type
_entity.pdbx_description
1 polymer ?
#
loop_
_entity_poly.entity_id
_entity_poly.type
_entity_poly.pdbx_seq_one_letter_code
_entity_poly.pdbx_strand_id
1 'polypeptide(L)'
;LLSGLNHPNVVKFMSVCHKPPAMMLEYVYFDFNLFGLDESVSTLSDFLIKIDEYDSAGYQEMVSHAATEIISGLAYLHQTGIAHRDLKTANILVSNQHYCSMSVKSRDLHESYHERPIACRLTDFGESRSLFAQTQQLYSSKTTTVDRGTSMYELLVEEKRLTKASIADLMMADVWALGMVIFTLLNPSLKSPYILEMRSEGVRNREQLKKFITELLRKEKLPQHDEKYDVDRASVWFALEEVCQGCLNFNRRQ
;
A
#
# COMPACT_ATOMS: atom_id res chain seq x y z
N LEU A 1 -19.03 -7.22 9.50
CA LEU A 1 -17.85 -7.47 8.64
C LEU A 1 -16.59 -7.35 9.46
N LEU A 2 -16.20 -6.15 9.94
CA LEU A 2 -14.92 -5.97 10.65
C LEU A 2 -14.71 -6.86 11.89
N SER A 3 -15.75 -7.08 12.70
CA SER A 3 -15.68 -7.90 13.92
C SER A 3 -15.44 -9.41 13.69
N GLY A 4 -15.59 -9.89 12.45
CA GLY A 4 -15.39 -11.30 12.10
C GLY A 4 -14.06 -11.57 11.39
N LEU A 5 -13.27 -10.53 11.12
CA LEU A 5 -11.97 -10.68 10.46
C LEU A 5 -10.89 -10.94 11.50
N ASN A 6 -10.08 -11.97 11.24
CA ASN A 6 -8.98 -12.36 12.09
C ASN A 6 -7.85 -12.90 11.23
N HIS A 7 -6.86 -12.04 10.97
CA HIS A 7 -5.67 -12.38 10.21
C HIS A 7 -4.51 -11.50 10.68
N PRO A 8 -3.26 -12.02 10.82
CA PRO A 8 -2.12 -11.24 11.29
C PRO A 8 -1.77 -10.04 10.41
N ASN A 9 -2.22 -10.04 9.15
CA ASN A 9 -1.98 -8.99 8.17
C ASN A 9 -3.19 -8.12 7.83
N VAL A 10 -4.22 -8.13 8.67
CA VAL A 10 -5.39 -7.24 8.56
C VAL A 10 -5.57 -6.53 9.89
N VAL A 11 -5.84 -5.22 9.86
CA VAL A 11 -5.98 -4.43 11.08
C VAL A 11 -7.11 -5.00 11.94
N LYS A 12 -6.82 -5.17 13.23
CA LYS A 12 -7.78 -5.69 14.20
C LYS A 12 -8.77 -4.60 14.59
N PHE A 13 -10.04 -4.87 14.32
CA PHE A 13 -11.13 -4.10 14.87
C PHE A 13 -11.27 -4.40 16.38
N MET A 14 -11.24 -3.36 17.21
CA MET A 14 -11.34 -3.50 18.66
C MET A 14 -12.75 -3.24 19.15
N SER A 15 -13.32 -2.08 18.81
CA SER A 15 -14.63 -1.65 19.32
C SER A 15 -15.22 -0.50 18.52
N VAL A 16 -16.48 -0.17 18.79
CA VAL A 16 -17.12 1.07 18.36
C VAL A 16 -17.47 1.89 19.60
N CYS A 17 -17.05 3.15 19.62
CA CYS A 17 -17.63 4.14 20.53
C CYS A 17 -18.89 4.69 19.88
N HIS A 18 -19.99 4.76 20.63
CA HIS A 18 -21.24 5.35 20.14
C HIS A 18 -21.38 6.84 20.50
N LYS A 19 -20.56 7.34 21.43
CA LYS A 19 -20.63 8.72 21.96
C LYS A 19 -19.22 9.22 22.36
N PRO A 20 -18.50 9.93 21.48
CA PRO A 20 -18.85 10.24 20.09
C PRO A 20 -18.78 8.98 19.20
N PRO A 21 -19.51 8.92 18.06
CA PRO A 21 -19.35 7.85 17.09
C PRO A 21 -17.90 7.74 16.60
N ALA A 22 -17.22 6.66 16.96
CA ALA A 22 -15.84 6.40 16.54
C ALA A 22 -15.60 4.90 16.40
N MET A 23 -14.74 4.53 15.46
CA MET A 23 -14.21 3.17 15.33
C MET A 23 -12.87 3.08 16.04
N MET A 24 -12.67 2.02 16.81
CA MET A 24 -11.40 1.74 17.47
C MET A 24 -10.73 0.56 16.78
N LEU A 25 -9.54 0.81 16.24
CA LEU A 25 -8.66 -0.17 15.63
C LEU A 25 -7.42 -0.34 16.50
N GLU A 26 -6.72 -1.46 16.34
CA GLU A 26 -5.41 -1.61 16.97
C GLU A 26 -4.45 -0.51 16.51
N TYR A 27 -3.65 -0.02 17.46
CA TYR A 27 -2.58 0.93 17.17
C TYR A 27 -1.27 0.16 16.96
N VAL A 28 -0.62 0.40 15.83
CA VAL A 28 0.68 -0.20 15.51
C VAL A 28 1.66 0.84 14.94
N TYR A 29 2.94 0.62 15.20
CA TYR A 29 4.04 1.43 14.67
C TYR A 29 5.31 0.60 14.53
N PHE A 30 6.18 1.03 13.61
CA PHE A 30 7.55 0.57 13.47
C PHE A 30 8.47 1.55 14.20
N ASP A 31 9.21 1.04 15.16
CA ASP A 31 10.14 1.77 16.01
C ASP A 31 11.56 1.68 15.46
N PHE A 32 12.17 2.81 15.10
CA PHE A 32 13.53 2.82 14.60
C PHE A 32 14.61 2.88 15.69
N ASN A 33 14.24 2.87 16.98
CA ASN A 33 15.21 2.93 18.09
C ASN A 33 16.23 1.79 18.05
N LEU A 34 15.83 0.59 17.62
CA LEU A 34 16.74 -0.55 17.43
C LEU A 34 17.80 -0.31 16.35
N PHE A 35 17.57 0.65 15.46
CA PHE A 35 18.47 1.08 14.39
C PHE A 35 19.16 2.42 14.74
N GLY A 36 19.07 2.85 16.02
CA GLY A 36 19.74 4.07 16.48
C GLY A 36 19.07 5.38 16.06
N LEU A 37 17.80 5.35 15.65
CA LEU A 37 17.01 6.53 15.34
C LEU A 37 15.86 6.68 16.35
N ASP A 38 15.73 7.86 16.95
CA ASP A 38 14.62 8.19 17.87
C ASP A 38 13.37 8.64 17.09
N GLU A 39 12.87 7.75 16.23
CA GLU A 39 11.70 7.99 15.38
C GLU A 39 10.84 6.73 15.26
N SER A 40 9.54 6.95 15.04
CA SER A 40 8.60 5.87 14.72
C SER A 40 7.67 6.29 13.59
N VAL A 41 7.23 5.31 12.82
CA VAL A 41 6.29 5.49 11.70
C VAL A 41 5.19 4.43 11.76
N SER A 42 4.00 4.76 11.28
CA SER A 42 2.87 3.82 11.29
C SER A 42 2.50 3.29 9.92
N THR A 43 2.84 3.98 8.83
CA THR A 43 2.46 3.58 7.46
C THR A 43 3.64 3.06 6.66
N LEU A 44 3.37 2.20 5.68
CA LEU A 44 4.38 1.73 4.76
C LEU A 44 4.96 2.87 3.91
N SER A 45 4.15 3.88 3.55
CA SER A 45 4.64 5.06 2.83
C SER A 45 5.74 5.79 3.61
N ASP A 46 5.52 6.03 4.90
CA ASP A 46 6.48 6.74 5.74
C ASP A 46 7.71 5.87 6.03
N PHE A 47 7.50 4.56 6.24
CA PHE A 47 8.58 3.59 6.42
C PHE A 47 9.55 3.55 5.22
N LEU A 48 9.02 3.54 3.99
CA LEU A 48 9.84 3.49 2.78
C LEU A 48 10.74 4.73 2.63
N ILE A 49 10.21 5.91 2.95
CA ILE A 49 11.02 7.14 2.98
C ILE A 49 12.14 7.01 4.01
N LYS A 50 11.85 6.46 5.19
CA LYS A 50 12.83 6.32 6.27
C LYS A 50 13.96 5.34 5.96
N ILE A 51 13.65 4.19 5.36
CA ILE A 51 14.70 3.24 4.97
C ILE A 51 15.57 3.79 3.82
N ASP A 52 15.00 4.60 2.93
CA ASP A 52 15.76 5.27 1.87
C ASP A 52 16.72 6.32 2.42
N GLU A 53 16.28 7.11 3.40
CA GLU A 53 17.10 8.12 4.09
C GLU A 53 18.27 7.50 4.86
N TYR A 54 18.08 6.31 5.43
CA TYR A 54 19.05 5.68 6.34
C TYR A 54 20.09 4.80 5.63
N ASP A 55 19.84 4.38 4.37
CA ASP A 55 20.76 3.63 3.50
C ASP A 55 21.53 2.49 4.19
N SER A 56 20.91 1.81 5.14
CA SER A 56 21.55 0.74 5.92
C SER A 56 21.43 -0.61 5.23
N ALA A 57 22.49 -1.42 5.26
CA ALA A 57 22.41 -2.80 4.77
C ALA A 57 21.28 -3.59 5.46
N GLY A 58 20.50 -4.36 4.69
CA GLY A 58 19.51 -5.32 5.21
C GLY A 58 18.05 -4.90 5.09
N TYR A 59 17.73 -3.67 4.65
CA TYR A 59 16.33 -3.31 4.39
C TYR A 59 15.73 -4.11 3.23
N GLN A 60 16.56 -4.69 2.34
CA GLN A 60 16.07 -5.48 1.20
C GLN A 60 15.24 -6.68 1.66
N GLU A 61 15.67 -7.37 2.72
CA GLU A 61 14.92 -8.49 3.31
C GLU A 61 13.60 -8.01 3.94
N MET A 62 13.61 -6.85 4.61
CA MET A 62 12.37 -6.24 5.13
C MET A 62 11.38 -5.93 4.02
N VAL A 63 11.85 -5.38 2.90
CA VAL A 63 11.02 -5.05 1.73
C VAL A 63 10.38 -6.32 1.16
N SER A 64 11.15 -7.39 0.98
CA SER A 64 10.63 -8.68 0.51
C SER A 64 9.64 -9.31 1.49
N HIS A 65 9.91 -9.22 2.79
CA HIS A 65 9.00 -9.74 3.82
C HIS A 65 7.71 -8.92 3.90
N ALA A 66 7.78 -7.59 3.79
CA ALA A 66 6.62 -6.72 3.74
C ALA A 66 5.68 -7.09 2.58
N ALA A 67 6.22 -7.35 1.38
CA ALA A 67 5.43 -7.81 0.25
C ALA A 67 4.67 -9.11 0.57
N THR A 68 5.33 -10.06 1.23
CA THR A 68 4.73 -11.34 1.64
C THR A 68 3.56 -11.12 2.61
N GLU A 69 3.75 -10.28 3.63
CA GLU A 69 2.71 -9.93 4.61
C GLU A 69 1.50 -9.25 3.94
N ILE A 70 1.74 -8.34 2.99
CA ILE A 70 0.69 -7.63 2.23
C ILE A 70 -0.09 -8.59 1.35
N ILE A 71 0.59 -9.46 0.59
CA ILE A 71 -0.03 -10.48 -0.26
C ILE A 71 -0.92 -11.40 0.57
N SER A 72 -0.41 -11.85 1.73
CA SER A 72 -1.15 -12.71 2.66
C SER A 72 -2.43 -12.04 3.18
N GLY A 73 -2.32 -10.78 3.61
CA GLY A 73 -3.48 -9.99 4.06
C GLY A 73 -4.52 -9.79 2.96
N LEU A 74 -4.08 -9.50 1.74
CA LEU A 74 -4.98 -9.27 0.61
C LEU A 74 -5.68 -10.56 0.20
N ALA A 75 -4.94 -11.68 0.13
CA ALA A 75 -5.51 -12.99 -0.15
C ALA A 75 -6.58 -13.38 0.87
N TYR A 76 -6.36 -13.10 2.15
CA TYR A 76 -7.36 -13.31 3.20
C TYR A 76 -8.64 -12.47 2.98
N LEU A 77 -8.50 -11.17 2.69
CA LEU A 77 -9.65 -10.32 2.37
C LEU A 77 -10.42 -10.88 1.16
N HIS A 78 -9.71 -11.27 0.11
CA HIS A 78 -10.34 -11.84 -1.09
C HIS A 78 -11.06 -13.15 -0.80
N GLN A 79 -10.47 -14.07 -0.03
CA GLN A 79 -11.10 -15.32 0.40
C GLN A 79 -12.37 -15.10 1.24
N THR A 80 -12.44 -14.00 1.98
CA THR A 80 -13.62 -13.61 2.78
C THR A 80 -14.67 -12.81 1.99
N GLY A 81 -14.48 -12.67 0.67
CA GLY A 81 -15.42 -11.97 -0.21
C GLY A 81 -15.30 -10.44 -0.16
N ILE A 82 -14.17 -9.91 0.36
CA ILE A 82 -13.93 -8.48 0.53
C ILE A 82 -12.88 -8.03 -0.49
N ALA A 83 -13.23 -7.08 -1.35
CA ALA A 83 -12.25 -6.29 -2.08
C ALA A 83 -11.80 -5.09 -1.23
N HIS A 84 -10.50 -4.80 -1.22
CA HIS A 84 -9.89 -3.70 -0.48
C HIS A 84 -10.33 -2.34 -1.04
N ARG A 85 -10.19 -2.16 -2.36
CA ARG A 85 -10.64 -1.03 -3.21
C ARG A 85 -9.87 0.29 -3.08
N ASP A 86 -9.06 0.45 -2.04
CA ASP A 86 -8.10 1.56 -1.92
C ASP A 86 -6.73 1.05 -1.43
N LEU A 87 -6.23 -0.03 -2.04
CA LEU A 87 -4.94 -0.60 -1.66
C LEU A 87 -3.80 0.32 -2.12
N LYS A 88 -3.05 0.86 -1.17
CA LYS A 88 -1.90 1.75 -1.37
C LYS A 88 -1.00 1.73 -0.14
N THR A 89 0.24 2.16 -0.26
CA THR A 89 1.22 2.17 0.84
C THR A 89 0.75 2.96 2.06
N ALA A 90 -0.09 3.98 1.87
CA ALA A 90 -0.64 4.78 2.98
C ALA A 90 -1.70 4.03 3.81
N ASN A 91 -2.34 2.99 3.24
CA ASN A 91 -3.35 2.17 3.89
C ASN A 91 -2.79 0.81 4.35
N ILE A 92 -1.46 0.72 4.48
CA ILE A 92 -0.75 -0.45 5.00
C ILE A 92 0.00 0.00 6.23
N LEU A 93 -0.39 -0.51 7.38
CA LEU A 93 0.28 -0.23 8.64
C LEU A 93 1.50 -1.11 8.81
N VAL A 94 2.56 -0.58 9.42
CA VAL A 94 3.82 -1.30 9.68
C VAL A 94 4.09 -1.42 11.17
N SER A 95 4.74 -2.50 11.58
CA SER A 95 5.11 -2.71 12.97
C SER A 95 6.34 -3.60 13.15
N ASN A 96 7.08 -3.33 14.21
CA ASN A 96 8.07 -4.24 14.77
C ASN A 96 7.87 -4.44 16.28
N GLN A 97 6.69 -4.10 16.81
CA GLN A 97 6.43 -4.12 18.25
C GLN A 97 6.48 -5.50 18.88
N HIS A 98 6.38 -6.56 18.07
CA HIS A 98 6.55 -7.94 18.52
C HIS A 98 7.97 -8.28 18.95
N TYR A 99 8.98 -7.49 18.56
CA TYR A 99 10.35 -7.65 19.03
C TYR A 99 11.02 -6.36 19.52
N CYS A 100 10.46 -5.16 19.29
CA CYS A 100 11.16 -3.90 19.59
C CYS A 100 11.42 -3.64 21.08
N SER A 101 10.65 -4.28 21.97
CA SER A 101 10.83 -4.20 23.42
C SER A 101 11.79 -5.27 23.98
N MET A 102 12.28 -6.18 23.14
CA MET A 102 13.21 -7.23 23.56
C MET A 102 14.61 -6.65 23.83
N SER A 103 15.35 -7.32 24.72
CA SER A 103 16.74 -6.92 24.98
C SER A 103 17.61 -7.14 23.75
N VAL A 104 18.41 -6.13 23.36
CA VAL A 104 19.34 -6.19 22.21
C VAL A 104 20.35 -7.35 22.30
N LYS A 105 20.64 -7.83 23.52
CA LYS A 105 21.56 -8.95 23.75
C LYS A 105 20.88 -10.33 23.76
N SER A 106 19.57 -10.38 23.62
CA SER A 106 18.82 -11.63 23.63
C SER A 106 18.94 -12.34 22.28
N ARG A 107 19.08 -13.67 22.31
CA ARG A 107 18.95 -14.50 21.10
C ARG A 107 17.53 -14.39 20.54
N ASP A 108 16.54 -14.23 21.42
CA ASP A 108 15.13 -14.06 21.10
C ASP A 108 14.87 -12.88 20.14
N LEU A 109 15.60 -11.76 20.28
CA LEU A 109 15.50 -10.63 19.34
C LEU A 109 15.97 -11.03 17.94
N HIS A 110 17.13 -11.68 17.84
CA HIS A 110 17.70 -12.08 16.54
C HIS A 110 16.77 -13.08 15.84
N GLU A 111 16.27 -14.08 16.57
CA GLU A 111 15.31 -15.05 16.03
C GLU A 111 14.01 -14.38 15.58
N SER A 112 13.42 -13.51 16.42
CA SER A 112 12.17 -12.80 16.09
C SER A 112 12.32 -11.85 14.89
N TYR A 113 13.48 -11.18 14.79
CA TYR A 113 13.81 -10.30 13.67
C TYR A 113 13.92 -11.11 12.37
N HIS A 114 14.63 -12.24 12.36
CA HIS A 114 14.77 -13.05 11.15
C HIS A 114 13.47 -13.75 10.74
N GLU A 115 12.64 -14.15 11.70
CA GLU A 115 11.34 -14.78 11.42
C GLU A 115 10.35 -13.77 10.83
N ARG A 116 10.27 -12.57 11.40
CA ARG A 116 9.33 -11.53 10.99
C ARG A 116 9.94 -10.14 11.18
N PRO A 117 10.78 -9.66 10.26
CA PRO A 117 11.50 -8.38 10.42
C PRO A 117 10.57 -7.17 10.31
N ILE A 118 9.38 -7.34 9.74
CA ILE A 118 8.34 -6.33 9.67
C ILE A 118 6.97 -7.00 9.66
N ALA A 119 6.04 -6.46 10.43
CA ALA A 119 4.64 -6.83 10.37
C ALA A 119 3.87 -5.82 9.53
N CYS A 120 3.16 -6.25 8.49
CA CYS A 120 2.28 -5.39 7.70
C CYS A 120 0.81 -5.71 7.91
N ARG A 121 -0.04 -4.68 8.03
CA ARG A 121 -1.49 -4.84 8.25
C ARG A 121 -2.30 -3.95 7.31
N LEU A 122 -3.23 -4.55 6.56
CA LEU A 122 -4.15 -3.81 5.70
C LEU A 122 -5.20 -3.08 6.54
N THR A 123 -5.42 -1.80 6.27
CA THR A 123 -6.46 -0.96 6.90
C THR A 123 -7.31 -0.26 5.83
N ASP A 124 -8.40 0.39 6.26
CA ASP A 124 -9.27 1.22 5.40
C ASP A 124 -9.88 0.45 4.21
N PHE A 125 -9.95 -0.87 4.33
CA PHE A 125 -10.59 -1.74 3.35
C PHE A 125 -12.12 -1.68 3.50
N GLY A 126 -12.81 -1.73 2.36
CA GLY A 126 -14.28 -1.75 2.36
C GLY A 126 -14.94 -0.41 2.73
N GLU A 127 -14.20 0.70 2.80
CA GLU A 127 -14.73 2.08 2.98
C GLU A 127 -15.77 2.47 1.92
N SER A 128 -15.81 1.82 0.76
CA SER A 128 -16.77 2.11 -0.31
C SER A 128 -18.09 1.34 -0.17
N ARG A 129 -18.64 1.36 1.05
CA ARG A 129 -19.74 0.51 1.52
C ARG A 129 -21.14 0.79 1.00
N SER A 130 -21.31 1.58 -0.07
CA SER A 130 -22.49 1.37 -0.91
C SER A 130 -22.34 2.05 -2.26
N LEU A 131 -22.70 1.32 -3.33
CA LEU A 131 -23.16 1.95 -4.58
C LEU A 131 -24.20 3.06 -4.33
N PHE A 132 -24.89 3.00 -3.18
CA PHE A 132 -25.92 3.93 -2.71
C PHE A 132 -25.39 5.23 -2.06
N ALA A 133 -24.19 5.23 -1.45
CA ALA A 133 -23.56 6.42 -0.86
C ALA A 133 -22.62 7.13 -1.86
N GLN A 134 -22.15 6.41 -2.87
CA GLN A 134 -21.29 6.94 -3.93
C GLN A 134 -21.95 8.07 -4.74
N THR A 135 -23.27 8.05 -4.93
CA THR A 135 -23.99 9.11 -5.64
C THR A 135 -24.05 10.44 -4.87
N GLN A 136 -23.85 10.45 -3.55
CA GLN A 136 -23.88 11.68 -2.74
C GLN A 136 -22.49 12.21 -2.37
N GLN A 137 -21.47 11.37 -2.19
CA GLN A 137 -20.11 11.83 -1.82
C GLN A 137 -19.28 12.36 -3.00
N LEU A 138 -19.60 11.99 -4.24
CA LEU A 138 -18.95 12.54 -5.44
C LEU A 138 -19.13 14.07 -5.58
N TYR A 139 -20.12 14.65 -4.90
CA TYR A 139 -20.36 16.10 -4.87
C TYR A 139 -19.66 16.82 -3.71
N SER A 140 -19.13 16.12 -2.70
CA SER A 140 -18.65 16.76 -1.45
C SER A 140 -17.16 16.68 -1.16
N SER A 141 -16.37 15.89 -1.89
CA SER A 141 -14.91 15.87 -1.71
C SER A 141 -14.25 17.10 -2.36
N LYS A 142 -14.45 18.24 -1.71
CA LYS A 142 -13.64 19.46 -1.87
C LYS A 142 -12.34 19.27 -1.07
N THR A 143 -11.40 18.51 -1.62
CA THR A 143 -10.00 18.57 -1.17
C THR A 143 -9.19 19.27 -2.27
N THR A 144 -8.72 20.48 -1.95
CA THR A 144 -8.06 21.42 -2.87
C THR A 144 -6.55 21.18 -3.00
N THR A 145 -6.03 20.10 -2.43
CA THR A 145 -4.61 19.77 -2.47
C THR A 145 -4.37 18.51 -3.30
N VAL A 146 -3.70 18.71 -4.44
CA VAL A 146 -3.26 17.69 -5.40
C VAL A 146 -2.39 16.60 -4.74
N ASP A 147 -1.81 16.92 -3.57
CA ASP A 147 -0.92 16.06 -2.79
C ASP A 147 -1.60 15.01 -1.90
N ARG A 148 -2.94 15.03 -1.76
CA ARG A 148 -3.64 14.19 -0.76
C ARG A 148 -4.93 13.51 -1.25
N GLY A 149 -4.92 12.93 -2.44
CA GLY A 149 -5.92 11.91 -2.76
C GLY A 149 -7.06 12.37 -3.66
N THR A 150 -6.72 12.77 -4.89
CA THR A 150 -7.43 12.13 -5.99
C THR A 150 -6.60 10.89 -6.32
N SER A 151 -6.96 9.74 -5.72
CA SER A 151 -6.23 8.49 -5.94
C SER A 151 -6.28 8.21 -7.45
N MET A 152 -5.13 7.97 -8.09
CA MET A 152 -5.05 7.49 -9.48
C MET A 152 -6.04 6.31 -9.72
N TYR A 153 -6.22 5.50 -8.66
CA TYR A 153 -7.18 4.41 -8.53
C TYR A 153 -8.66 4.81 -8.65
N GLU A 154 -9.07 5.96 -8.12
CA GLU A 154 -10.46 6.45 -8.24
C GLU A 154 -10.78 6.84 -9.69
N LEU A 155 -9.83 7.48 -10.38
CA LEU A 155 -10.00 7.86 -11.79
C LEU A 155 -10.02 6.65 -12.74
N LEU A 156 -9.24 5.61 -12.43
CA LEU A 156 -9.29 4.31 -13.11
C LEU A 156 -10.66 3.64 -13.00
N VAL A 157 -11.25 3.71 -11.81
CA VAL A 157 -12.56 3.16 -11.48
C VAL A 157 -13.68 3.96 -12.17
N GLU A 158 -13.56 5.29 -12.20
CA GLU A 158 -14.47 6.20 -12.90
C GLU A 158 -14.45 5.99 -14.43
N GLU A 159 -13.27 5.91 -15.06
CA GLU A 159 -13.16 5.71 -16.52
C GLU A 159 -13.63 4.33 -16.97
N LYS A 160 -13.43 3.29 -16.16
CA LYS A 160 -13.91 1.92 -16.45
C LYS A 160 -15.40 1.70 -16.21
N ARG A 161 -16.18 2.73 -15.85
CA ARG A 161 -17.65 2.64 -15.62
C ARG A 161 -18.05 1.51 -14.65
N LEU A 162 -17.37 1.41 -13.51
CA LEU A 162 -17.57 0.32 -12.53
C LEU A 162 -18.90 0.36 -11.75
N THR A 163 -19.91 1.11 -12.21
CA THR A 163 -21.28 1.06 -11.63
C THR A 163 -21.95 -0.32 -11.78
N LYS A 164 -21.35 -1.24 -12.56
CA LYS A 164 -21.78 -2.63 -12.74
C LYS A 164 -20.70 -3.66 -12.40
N ALA A 165 -19.62 -3.27 -11.74
CA ALA A 165 -18.50 -4.16 -11.44
C ALA A 165 -18.91 -5.28 -10.49
N SER A 166 -18.57 -6.52 -10.83
CA SER A 166 -18.68 -7.65 -9.91
C SER A 166 -17.64 -7.55 -8.80
N ILE A 167 -17.84 -8.33 -7.72
CA ILE A 167 -16.83 -8.42 -6.67
C ILE A 167 -15.49 -8.95 -7.22
N ALA A 168 -15.53 -9.85 -8.20
CA ALA A 168 -14.32 -10.36 -8.86
C ALA A 168 -13.58 -9.24 -9.60
N ASP A 169 -14.29 -8.35 -10.30
CA ASP A 169 -13.67 -7.19 -10.97
C ASP A 169 -12.96 -6.26 -9.97
N LEU A 170 -13.56 -6.06 -8.79
CA LEU A 170 -12.98 -5.25 -7.72
C LEU A 170 -11.75 -5.93 -7.09
N MET A 171 -11.80 -7.24 -6.85
CA MET A 171 -10.62 -8.01 -6.40
C MET A 171 -9.51 -7.95 -7.45
N MET A 172 -9.86 -7.95 -8.73
CA MET A 172 -8.87 -7.80 -9.79
C MET A 172 -8.24 -6.41 -9.84
N ALA A 173 -9.02 -5.37 -9.54
CA ALA A 173 -8.47 -4.03 -9.35
C ALA A 173 -7.48 -3.98 -8.18
N ASP A 174 -7.75 -4.71 -7.09
CA ASP A 174 -6.81 -4.83 -5.97
C ASP A 174 -5.52 -5.54 -6.36
N VAL A 175 -5.56 -6.58 -7.20
CA VAL A 175 -4.35 -7.26 -7.69
C VAL A 175 -3.48 -6.30 -8.50
N TRP A 176 -4.09 -5.45 -9.34
CA TRP A 176 -3.34 -4.42 -10.04
C TRP A 176 -2.74 -3.37 -9.07
N ALA A 177 -3.52 -2.95 -8.06
CA ALA A 177 -3.06 -2.04 -7.03
C ALA A 177 -1.94 -2.64 -6.15
N LEU A 178 -1.97 -3.95 -5.91
CA LEU A 178 -0.89 -4.70 -5.28
C LEU A 178 0.39 -4.59 -6.10
N GLY A 179 0.31 -4.69 -7.44
CA GLY A 179 1.44 -4.42 -8.33
C GLY A 179 2.03 -3.03 -8.13
N MET A 180 1.20 -2.00 -7.95
CA MET A 180 1.67 -0.64 -7.66
C MET A 180 2.27 -0.47 -6.26
N VAL A 181 1.76 -1.20 -5.26
CA VAL A 181 2.35 -1.25 -3.92
C VAL A 181 3.72 -1.92 -3.98
N ILE A 182 3.84 -3.07 -4.65
CA ILE A 182 5.13 -3.77 -4.84
C ILE A 182 6.10 -2.91 -5.65
N PHE A 183 5.64 -2.23 -6.69
CA PHE A 183 6.48 -1.27 -7.42
C PHE A 183 7.06 -0.20 -6.49
N THR A 184 6.28 0.29 -5.53
CA THR A 184 6.73 1.31 -4.57
C THR A 184 7.68 0.71 -3.52
N LEU A 185 7.44 -0.52 -3.07
CA LEU A 185 8.37 -1.29 -2.22
C LEU A 185 9.75 -1.42 -2.88
N LEU A 186 9.78 -1.63 -4.19
CA LEU A 186 10.98 -1.73 -5.01
C LEU A 186 11.55 -0.35 -5.44
N ASN A 187 10.98 0.75 -4.93
CA ASN A 187 11.45 2.11 -5.12
C ASN A 187 11.26 2.96 -3.84
N PRO A 188 11.95 2.66 -2.73
CA PRO A 188 11.79 3.42 -1.49
C PRO A 188 11.93 4.95 -1.62
N SER A 189 12.75 5.43 -2.57
CA SER A 189 12.95 6.86 -2.88
C SER A 189 11.72 7.55 -3.51
N LEU A 190 10.78 6.78 -4.07
CA LEU A 190 9.63 7.30 -4.79
C LEU A 190 8.39 7.30 -3.90
N LYS A 191 7.91 8.49 -3.53
CA LYS A 191 6.71 8.68 -2.69
C LYS A 191 5.43 8.05 -3.26
N SER A 192 5.35 7.90 -4.58
CA SER A 192 4.21 7.28 -5.25
C SER A 192 4.61 6.80 -6.66
N PRO A 193 3.88 5.82 -7.23
CA PRO A 193 4.02 5.46 -8.63
C PRO A 193 3.83 6.66 -9.56
N TYR A 194 4.51 6.65 -10.70
CA TYR A 194 4.48 7.69 -11.75
C TYR A 194 4.97 9.08 -11.35
N ILE A 195 5.60 9.24 -10.18
CA ILE A 195 6.06 10.56 -9.72
C ILE A 195 7.11 11.19 -10.65
N LEU A 196 7.95 10.38 -11.29
CA LEU A 196 8.97 10.83 -12.24
C LEU A 196 8.33 11.39 -13.51
N GLU A 197 7.35 10.67 -14.05
CA GLU A 197 6.59 11.08 -15.22
C GLU A 197 5.76 12.32 -14.96
N MET A 198 5.07 12.39 -13.82
CA MET A 198 4.31 13.56 -13.40
C MET A 198 5.20 14.81 -13.30
N ARG A 199 6.41 14.66 -12.75
CA ARG A 199 7.41 15.73 -12.70
C ARG A 199 7.86 16.14 -14.11
N SER A 200 8.12 15.16 -14.98
CA SER A 200 8.56 15.41 -16.37
C SER A 200 7.49 16.14 -17.19
N GLU A 201 6.21 15.81 -16.99
CA GLU A 201 5.08 16.44 -17.70
C GLU A 201 4.60 17.73 -17.01
N GLY A 202 5.19 18.08 -15.86
CA GLY A 202 4.85 19.31 -15.14
C GLY A 202 3.43 19.31 -14.58
N VAL A 203 2.92 18.16 -14.15
CA VAL A 203 1.59 18.02 -13.53
C VAL A 203 1.58 18.73 -12.17
N ARG A 204 0.82 19.82 -12.06
CA ARG A 204 0.75 20.66 -10.84
C ARG A 204 -0.65 20.84 -10.29
N ASN A 205 -1.68 20.48 -11.07
CA ASN A 205 -3.08 20.65 -10.68
C ASN A 205 -3.93 19.42 -11.02
N ARG A 206 -5.14 19.39 -10.47
CA ARG A 206 -6.08 18.26 -10.59
C ARG A 206 -6.51 18.01 -12.04
N GLU A 207 -6.66 19.04 -12.86
CA GLU A 207 -7.07 18.88 -14.26
C GLU A 207 -5.95 18.24 -15.10
N GLN A 208 -4.71 18.71 -14.90
CA GLN A 208 -3.52 18.10 -15.51
C GLN A 208 -3.35 16.66 -15.05
N LEU A 209 -3.56 16.38 -13.77
CA LEU A 209 -3.50 15.03 -13.23
C LEU A 209 -4.52 14.09 -13.90
N LYS A 210 -5.77 14.56 -14.09
CA LYS A 210 -6.78 13.79 -14.81
C LYS A 210 -6.33 13.46 -16.24
N LYS A 211 -5.90 14.48 -17.00
CA LYS A 211 -5.42 14.29 -18.39
C LYS A 211 -4.24 13.33 -18.47
N PHE A 212 -3.29 13.48 -17.54
CA PHE A 212 -2.12 12.61 -17.41
C PHE A 212 -2.52 11.15 -17.18
N ILE A 213 -3.41 10.89 -16.22
CA ILE A 213 -3.89 9.54 -15.90
C ILE A 213 -4.62 8.91 -17.09
N THR A 214 -5.53 9.66 -17.74
CA THR A 214 -6.24 9.19 -18.94
C THR A 214 -5.26 8.79 -20.04
N GLU A 215 -4.19 9.58 -20.27
CA GLU A 215 -3.17 9.26 -21.27
C GLU A 215 -2.29 8.07 -20.87
N LEU A 216 -1.89 7.96 -19.60
CA LEU A 216 -1.18 6.80 -19.09
C LEU A 216 -1.96 5.51 -19.34
N LEU A 217 -3.26 5.56 -19.05
CA LEU A 217 -4.16 4.44 -19.24
C LEU A 217 -4.32 4.04 -20.69
N ARG A 218 -4.57 5.03 -21.54
CA ARG A 218 -4.71 4.82 -22.98
C ARG A 218 -3.45 4.21 -23.60
N LYS A 219 -2.27 4.57 -23.10
CA LYS A 219 -0.97 4.06 -23.55
C LYS A 219 -0.52 2.79 -22.83
N GLU A 220 -1.27 2.37 -21.81
CA GLU A 220 -0.88 1.30 -20.90
C GLU A 220 0.54 1.46 -20.33
N LYS A 221 0.99 2.71 -20.16
CA LYS A 221 2.35 3.03 -19.71
C LYS A 221 2.49 2.63 -18.25
N LEU A 222 3.55 1.90 -17.92
CA LEU A 222 3.93 1.54 -16.55
C LEU A 222 4.87 2.60 -15.95
N PRO A 223 4.93 2.71 -14.60
CA PRO A 223 5.75 3.72 -13.95
C PRO A 223 7.25 3.43 -14.13
N GLN A 224 8.04 4.48 -14.28
CA GLN A 224 9.50 4.42 -14.31
C GLN A 224 10.04 4.28 -12.89
N HIS A 225 10.94 3.31 -12.70
CA HIS A 225 11.65 3.09 -11.44
C HIS A 225 12.91 3.96 -11.34
N ASP A 226 13.44 4.10 -10.13
CA ASP A 226 14.70 4.80 -9.85
C ASP A 226 15.88 3.85 -10.11
N GLU A 227 16.82 4.26 -10.98
CA GLU A 227 18.02 3.50 -11.36
C GLU A 227 18.88 3.15 -10.13
N LYS A 228 18.72 3.88 -9.01
CA LYS A 228 19.33 3.57 -7.71
C LYS A 228 19.17 2.10 -7.32
N TYR A 229 18.04 1.47 -7.66
CA TYR A 229 17.72 0.10 -7.23
C TYR A 229 17.92 -0.98 -8.29
N ASP A 230 18.57 -0.67 -9.41
CA ASP A 230 18.77 -1.63 -10.51
C ASP A 230 19.49 -2.91 -10.05
N VAL A 231 20.50 -2.78 -9.18
CA VAL A 231 21.26 -3.93 -8.66
C VAL A 231 20.38 -4.81 -7.77
N ASP A 232 19.61 -4.21 -6.85
CA ASP A 232 18.73 -4.97 -5.97
C ASP A 232 17.64 -5.69 -6.78
N ARG A 233 17.02 -4.99 -7.75
CA ARG A 233 16.04 -5.54 -8.70
C ARG A 233 16.59 -6.71 -9.52
N ALA A 234 17.86 -6.64 -9.94
CA ALA A 234 18.53 -7.70 -10.66
C ALA A 234 19.05 -8.84 -9.76
N SER A 235 18.94 -8.71 -8.43
CA SER A 235 19.48 -9.67 -7.47
C SER A 235 18.43 -10.07 -6.43
N VAL A 236 18.51 -9.52 -5.22
CA VAL A 236 17.68 -9.89 -4.05
C VAL A 236 16.19 -9.66 -4.27
N TRP A 237 15.82 -8.72 -5.14
CA TRP A 237 14.43 -8.40 -5.47
C TRP A 237 13.94 -8.98 -6.80
N PHE A 238 14.73 -9.79 -7.51
CA PHE A 238 14.36 -10.34 -8.82
C PHE A 238 13.00 -11.05 -8.80
N ALA A 239 12.78 -11.95 -7.84
CA ALA A 239 11.51 -12.67 -7.72
C ALA A 239 10.34 -11.72 -7.38
N LEU A 240 10.59 -10.68 -6.59
CA LEU A 240 9.56 -9.70 -6.23
C LEU A 240 9.19 -8.80 -7.43
N GLU A 241 10.16 -8.46 -8.27
CA GLU A 241 9.94 -7.77 -9.54
C GLU A 241 9.08 -8.63 -10.50
N GLU A 242 9.31 -9.94 -10.59
CA GLU A 242 8.45 -10.83 -11.37
C GLU A 242 7.00 -10.83 -10.86
N VAL A 243 6.79 -10.86 -9.54
CA VAL A 243 5.45 -10.76 -8.93
C VAL A 243 4.80 -9.41 -9.26
N CYS A 244 5.57 -8.32 -9.16
CA CYS A 244 5.13 -6.97 -9.52
C CYS A 244 4.62 -6.94 -10.97
N GLN A 245 5.43 -7.41 -11.92
CA GLN A 245 5.09 -7.45 -13.33
C GLN A 245 3.88 -8.35 -13.60
N GLY A 246 3.79 -9.50 -12.92
CA GLY A 246 2.64 -10.39 -12.98
C GLY A 246 1.34 -9.68 -12.61
N CYS A 247 1.34 -8.93 -11.49
CA CYS A 247 0.21 -8.14 -11.02
C CYS A 247 -0.19 -7.04 -12.03
N LEU A 248 0.80 -6.34 -12.59
CA LEU A 248 0.59 -5.22 -13.50
C LEU A 248 0.11 -5.65 -14.90
N ASN A 249 0.48 -6.86 -15.34
CA ASN A 249 0.13 -7.41 -16.65
C ASN A 249 -1.14 -8.26 -16.65
N PHE A 250 -1.69 -8.60 -15.47
CA PHE A 250 -2.72 -9.63 -15.31
C PHE A 250 -4.02 -9.38 -16.12
N ASN A 251 -4.30 -8.16 -16.58
CA ASN A 251 -5.58 -7.84 -17.23
C ASN A 251 -5.48 -6.91 -18.46
N ARG A 252 -4.53 -7.20 -19.36
CA ARG A 252 -4.35 -6.44 -20.62
C ARG A 252 -4.70 -7.23 -21.90
N ARG A 253 -5.17 -8.48 -21.81
CA ARG A 253 -5.37 -9.37 -22.99
C ARG A 253 -6.53 -10.39 -22.94
N GLN A 254 -7.55 -10.21 -22.09
CA GLN A 254 -8.78 -11.03 -22.19
C GLN A 254 -10.01 -10.14 -22.34
#